data_AF-A0A679K1I0-F1
#
_entry.id   AF-A0A679K1I0-F1
#
_cell.length_a   1.000
_cell.length_b   1.000
_cell.length_c   1.000
_cell.angle_alpha   90.00
_cell.angle_beta   90.00
_cell.angle_gamma   90.00
#
_symmetry.space_group_name_H-M   'P 1'
#
loop_
_entity.id
_entity.type
_entity.pdbx_description
1 polymer ?
#
loop_
_entity_poly.entity_id
_entity_poly.type
_entity_poly.pdbx_seq_one_letter_code
_entity_poly.pdbx_strand_id
1 'polypeptide(L)'
;MAKQILSNLDFNDVAKVINLPDPTDAQDAATKAYVDAAIEGINWKTSVDVAAITNVTLSAPGSTIDGINLNANDRVLLMGQTDKTENGIYIYNGPSIALTRANDANTTEELNEAVTTVKLGTYAGSSFRQTTVDPVIGSDDLVWDSFGSTVPPADENTAGILEVATQAEVDAGVVDDKIVTPEKLNNWAGRKLKYDQTIGDGSATAITVTHNLGTKDVVVEVYRNSGNYDTVECDVKRLDDNSVQFGFAAAPSADQFKVVIIG
;
A
#
# COMPACT_ATOMS: atom_id res chain seq x y z
N MET A 1 -11.42 56.06 17.92
CA MET A 1 -12.76 55.56 18.32
C MET A 1 -13.35 54.84 17.12
N ALA A 2 -13.81 53.61 17.28
CA ALA A 2 -14.46 52.86 16.21
C ALA A 2 -15.86 53.43 15.94
N LYS A 3 -16.28 53.44 14.67
CA LYS A 3 -17.65 53.82 14.28
C LYS A 3 -18.56 52.61 14.44
N GLN A 4 -19.62 52.73 15.23
CA GLN A 4 -20.64 51.70 15.31
C GLN A 4 -21.52 51.74 14.06
N ILE A 5 -21.77 50.57 13.47
CA ILE A 5 -22.67 50.38 12.33
C ILE A 5 -23.74 49.41 12.81
N LEU A 6 -24.98 49.89 12.94
CA LEU A 6 -26.12 49.13 13.45
C LEU A 6 -27.11 48.71 12.35
N SER A 7 -26.67 48.79 11.09
CA SER A 7 -27.44 48.47 9.90
C SER A 7 -26.52 47.91 8.81
N ASN A 8 -27.06 47.18 7.84
CA ASN A 8 -26.26 46.64 6.74
C ASN A 8 -25.68 47.75 5.86
N LEU A 9 -24.50 47.51 5.29
CA LEU A 9 -23.88 48.35 4.26
C LEU A 9 -24.09 47.67 2.90
N ASP A 10 -24.70 48.39 1.96
CA ASP A 10 -24.87 47.95 0.57
C ASP A 10 -23.96 48.79 -0.34
N PHE A 11 -23.10 48.11 -1.10
CA PHE A 11 -22.09 48.72 -1.97
C PHE A 11 -22.46 48.67 -3.46
N ASN A 12 -23.65 48.15 -3.80
CA ASN A 12 -24.19 48.05 -5.17
C ASN A 12 -23.19 47.52 -6.22
N ASP A 13 -22.34 46.56 -5.84
CA ASP A 13 -21.31 45.94 -6.69
C ASP A 13 -20.27 46.88 -7.32
N VAL A 14 -20.21 48.14 -6.89
CA VAL A 14 -19.31 49.16 -7.47
C VAL A 14 -18.35 49.74 -6.45
N ALA A 15 -18.80 49.92 -5.20
CA ALA A 15 -17.96 50.49 -4.14
C ALA A 15 -17.05 49.44 -3.48
N LYS A 16 -15.87 49.87 -3.03
CA LYS A 16 -14.83 49.00 -2.43
C LYS A 16 -14.42 49.52 -1.05
N VAL A 17 -14.00 48.60 -0.17
CA VAL A 17 -13.29 48.94 1.07
C VAL A 17 -11.79 49.03 0.75
N ILE A 18 -11.16 50.18 1.00
CA ILE A 18 -9.73 50.43 0.74
C ILE A 18 -8.96 50.55 2.06
N ASN A 19 -7.67 50.17 2.04
CA ASN A 19 -6.77 50.22 3.21
C ASN A 19 -7.25 49.39 4.41
N LEU A 20 -7.88 48.23 4.18
CA LEU A 20 -8.19 47.27 5.23
C LEU A 20 -6.89 46.52 5.61
N PRO A 21 -6.45 46.56 6.88
CA PRO A 21 -5.28 45.81 7.35
C PRO A 21 -5.57 44.31 7.45
N ASP A 22 -4.53 43.50 7.57
CA ASP A 22 -4.67 42.04 7.74
C ASP A 22 -5.37 41.70 9.07
N PRO A 23 -6.25 40.67 9.08
CA PRO A 23 -7.02 40.28 10.26
C PRO A 23 -6.11 39.70 11.35
N THR A 24 -6.39 40.03 12.60
CA THR A 24 -5.65 39.53 13.78
C THR A 24 -6.54 38.76 14.75
N ASP A 25 -7.82 39.16 14.87
CA ASP A 25 -8.81 38.52 15.72
C ASP A 25 -9.76 37.65 14.88
N ALA A 26 -10.38 36.63 15.50
CA ALA A 26 -11.22 35.65 14.81
C ALA A 26 -12.45 36.22 14.08
N GLN A 27 -12.88 37.45 14.42
CA GLN A 27 -14.06 38.10 13.85
C GLN A 27 -13.71 39.27 12.91
N ASP A 28 -12.42 39.47 12.61
CA ASP A 28 -11.97 40.50 11.69
C ASP A 28 -12.37 40.16 10.25
N ALA A 29 -12.66 41.20 9.45
CA ALA A 29 -12.85 41.04 8.01
C ALA A 29 -11.49 40.74 7.35
N ALA A 30 -11.42 39.68 6.55
CA ALA A 30 -10.18 39.30 5.84
C ALA A 30 -10.06 40.00 4.48
N THR A 31 -8.85 40.48 4.15
CA THR A 31 -8.55 40.95 2.79
C THR A 31 -8.45 39.76 1.84
N LYS A 32 -8.74 39.95 0.54
CA LYS A 32 -8.55 38.89 -0.45
C LYS A 32 -7.09 38.40 -0.46
N ALA A 33 -6.13 39.32 -0.34
CA ALA A 33 -4.71 38.99 -0.28
C ALA A 33 -4.36 38.11 0.94
N TYR A 34 -4.91 38.39 2.12
CA TYR A 34 -4.75 37.54 3.30
C TYR A 34 -5.37 36.15 3.09
N VAL A 35 -6.57 36.07 2.51
CA VAL A 35 -7.22 34.78 2.21
C VAL A 35 -6.44 34.00 1.16
N ASP A 36 -5.95 34.67 0.10
CA ASP A 36 -5.14 34.05 -0.93
C ASP A 36 -3.81 33.55 -0.34
N ALA A 37 -3.13 34.34 0.49
CA ALA A 37 -1.89 33.97 1.21
C ALA A 37 -2.11 32.84 2.23
N ALA A 38 -3.26 32.80 2.90
CA ALA A 38 -3.63 31.72 3.81
C ALA A 38 -4.02 30.41 3.06
N ILE A 39 -4.43 30.53 1.79
CA ILE A 39 -4.64 29.42 0.85
C ILE A 39 -3.34 29.05 0.10
N GLU A 40 -2.36 29.96 0.10
CA GLU A 40 -1.09 29.84 -0.61
C GLU A 40 -0.26 28.71 -0.01
N GLY A 41 0.05 27.74 -0.86
CA GLY A 41 0.61 26.46 -0.51
C GLY A 41 0.03 25.31 -1.33
N ILE A 42 -1.12 25.54 -2.01
CA ILE A 42 -1.71 24.58 -2.95
C ILE A 42 -2.38 25.32 -4.12
N ASN A 43 -1.82 25.22 -5.32
CA ASN A 43 -2.37 25.78 -6.56
C ASN A 43 -3.12 24.69 -7.34
N TRP A 44 -4.39 24.44 -7.01
CA TRP A 44 -5.18 23.39 -7.66
C TRP A 44 -5.40 23.67 -9.15
N LYS A 45 -5.01 22.70 -9.98
CA LYS A 45 -5.25 22.67 -11.42
C LYS A 45 -6.48 21.83 -11.73
N THR A 46 -6.99 22.00 -12.94
CA THR A 46 -8.02 21.09 -13.43
C THR A 46 -7.45 19.66 -13.45
N SER A 47 -8.24 18.72 -12.94
CA SER A 47 -7.92 17.29 -12.93
C SER A 47 -7.48 16.79 -14.30
N VAL A 48 -6.50 15.89 -14.32
CA VAL A 48 -6.05 15.20 -15.54
C VAL A 48 -6.80 13.89 -15.73
N ASP A 49 -6.99 13.48 -16.97
CA ASP A 49 -7.67 12.23 -17.29
C ASP A 49 -6.73 11.04 -17.08
N VAL A 50 -5.44 11.18 -17.40
CA VAL A 50 -4.41 10.15 -17.17
C VAL A 50 -3.06 10.77 -16.78
N ALA A 51 -2.21 9.99 -16.11
CA ALA A 51 -0.83 10.34 -15.80
C ALA A 51 0.16 9.33 -16.37
N ALA A 52 1.35 9.80 -16.77
CA ALA A 52 2.42 8.97 -17.32
C ALA A 52 3.73 9.16 -16.54
N ILE A 53 4.24 8.05 -15.98
CA ILE A 53 5.55 7.98 -15.30
C ILE A 53 6.68 7.47 -16.21
N THR A 54 6.39 7.28 -17.49
CA THR A 54 7.38 6.88 -18.50
C THR A 54 7.37 7.88 -19.65
N ASN A 55 8.43 7.87 -20.44
CA ASN A 55 8.62 8.81 -21.53
C ASN A 55 7.52 8.69 -22.58
N VAL A 56 6.85 9.82 -22.88
CA VAL A 56 5.85 9.94 -23.94
C VAL A 56 6.41 10.85 -25.03
N THR A 57 6.30 10.46 -26.30
CA THR A 57 6.78 11.30 -27.41
C THR A 57 5.84 12.50 -27.60
N LEU A 58 6.24 13.69 -27.17
CA LEU A 58 5.39 14.90 -27.18
C LEU A 58 4.81 15.23 -28.56
N SER A 59 5.57 15.03 -29.63
CA SER A 59 5.14 15.34 -31.01
C SER A 59 4.14 14.33 -31.59
N ALA A 60 4.06 13.13 -31.03
CA ALA A 60 3.23 12.02 -31.50
C ALA A 60 2.98 11.02 -30.34
N PRO A 61 2.07 11.34 -29.41
CA PRO A 61 1.90 10.59 -28.17
C PRO A 61 1.27 9.18 -28.33
N GLY A 62 0.75 8.84 -29.52
CA GLY A 62 0.02 7.60 -29.76
C GLY A 62 -1.42 7.65 -29.24
N SER A 63 -2.23 6.62 -29.54
CA SER A 63 -3.67 6.61 -29.18
C SER A 63 -3.94 6.31 -27.71
N THR A 64 -2.93 5.87 -26.97
CA THR A 64 -3.05 5.44 -25.58
C THR A 64 -1.90 5.93 -24.74
N ILE A 65 -2.20 6.33 -23.51
CA ILE A 65 -1.21 6.59 -22.45
C ILE A 65 -1.65 5.80 -21.22
N ASP A 66 -0.73 5.07 -20.59
CA ASP A 66 -1.03 4.20 -19.42
C ASP A 66 -2.20 3.22 -19.68
N GLY A 67 -2.30 2.71 -20.92
CA GLY A 67 -3.37 1.80 -21.34
C GLY A 67 -4.76 2.45 -21.53
N ILE A 68 -4.89 3.77 -21.35
CA ILE A 68 -6.13 4.51 -21.55
C ILE A 68 -6.20 5.09 -22.96
N ASN A 69 -7.31 4.84 -23.68
CA ASN A 69 -7.59 5.50 -24.97
C ASN A 69 -7.90 6.98 -24.75
N LEU A 70 -7.15 7.86 -25.41
CA LEU A 70 -7.32 9.31 -25.30
C LEU A 70 -8.09 9.90 -26.47
N ASN A 71 -8.95 10.85 -26.17
CA ASN A 71 -9.66 11.70 -27.11
C ASN A 71 -9.04 13.10 -27.14
N ALA A 72 -9.21 13.80 -28.26
CA ALA A 72 -8.78 15.19 -28.36
C ALA A 72 -9.40 16.05 -27.24
N ASN A 73 -8.58 16.89 -26.63
CA ASN A 73 -8.82 17.71 -25.43
C ASN A 73 -8.71 17.00 -24.07
N ASP A 74 -8.40 15.70 -24.03
CA ASP A 74 -8.10 15.03 -22.76
C ASP A 74 -6.82 15.61 -22.14
N ARG A 75 -6.79 15.68 -20.82
CA ARG A 75 -5.66 16.23 -20.05
C ARG A 75 -4.75 15.11 -19.59
N VAL A 76 -3.46 15.29 -19.79
CA VAL A 76 -2.42 14.29 -19.48
C VAL A 76 -1.39 14.92 -18.57
N LEU A 77 -1.11 14.31 -17.43
CA LEU A 77 0.06 14.64 -16.62
C LEU A 77 1.26 13.81 -17.10
N LEU A 78 2.32 14.48 -17.55
CA LEU A 78 3.60 13.86 -17.87
C LEU A 78 4.58 14.14 -16.74
N MET A 79 5.04 13.09 -16.08
CA MET A 79 5.88 13.17 -14.88
C MET A 79 7.12 12.28 -14.95
N GLY A 80 7.26 11.48 -16.01
CA GLY A 80 8.44 10.63 -16.27
C GLY A 80 9.06 10.82 -17.65
N GLN A 81 9.11 12.05 -18.18
CA GLN A 81 9.88 12.34 -19.39
C GLN A 81 11.38 12.10 -19.19
N THR A 82 12.08 11.75 -20.27
CA THR A 82 13.55 11.62 -20.26
C THR A 82 14.20 12.98 -20.00
N ASP A 83 13.68 14.03 -20.64
CA ASP A 83 13.99 15.42 -20.34
C ASP A 83 12.92 15.96 -19.37
N LYS A 84 13.32 16.20 -18.12
CA LYS A 84 12.39 16.63 -17.07
C LYS A 84 11.86 18.05 -17.28
N THR A 85 12.48 18.86 -18.15
CA THR A 85 11.94 20.17 -18.53
C THR A 85 10.64 20.04 -19.33
N GLU A 86 10.38 18.86 -19.92
CA GLU A 86 9.16 18.50 -20.66
C GLU A 86 8.07 17.90 -19.78
N ASN A 87 8.30 17.70 -18.48
CA ASN A 87 7.23 17.31 -17.57
C ASN A 87 6.18 18.44 -17.42
N GLY A 88 4.97 18.08 -17.01
CA GLY A 88 3.87 19.03 -16.81
C GLY A 88 2.52 18.49 -17.25
N ILE A 89 1.52 19.38 -17.25
CA ILE A 89 0.16 19.05 -17.67
C ILE A 89 -0.03 19.49 -19.13
N TYR A 90 -0.51 18.56 -19.95
CA TYR A 90 -0.69 18.73 -21.38
C TYR A 90 -2.13 18.44 -21.80
N ILE A 91 -2.52 19.02 -22.93
CA ILE A 91 -3.74 18.72 -23.68
C ILE A 91 -3.35 17.78 -24.81
N TYR A 92 -4.04 16.64 -24.86
CA TYR A 92 -3.91 15.66 -25.92
C TYR A 92 -4.69 16.13 -27.16
N ASN A 93 -4.00 16.29 -28.29
CA ASN A 93 -4.61 16.80 -29.52
C ASN A 93 -4.93 15.71 -30.55
N GLY A 94 -4.42 14.49 -30.34
CA GLY A 94 -4.55 13.36 -31.25
C GLY A 94 -3.29 12.49 -31.27
N PRO A 95 -3.37 11.27 -31.84
CA PRO A 95 -2.31 10.26 -31.71
C PRO A 95 -1.01 10.63 -32.45
N SER A 96 -1.11 11.46 -33.48
CA SER A 96 0.01 11.91 -34.30
C SER A 96 0.11 13.44 -34.35
N ILE A 97 -0.44 14.11 -33.33
CA ILE A 97 -0.43 15.56 -33.21
C ILE A 97 0.29 15.89 -31.91
N ALA A 98 1.17 16.90 -31.96
CA ALA A 98 1.92 17.31 -30.79
C ALA A 98 0.99 17.69 -29.62
N LEU A 99 1.37 17.30 -28.41
CA LEU A 99 0.74 17.75 -27.18
C LEU A 99 0.93 19.27 -27.01
N THR A 100 -0.07 19.95 -26.46
CA THR A 100 0.04 21.37 -26.09
C THR A 100 0.05 21.48 -24.58
N ARG A 101 0.92 22.31 -23.97
CA ARG A 101 0.84 22.56 -22.52
C ARG A 101 -0.55 23.11 -22.15
N ALA A 102 -1.10 22.66 -21.04
CA ALA A 102 -2.40 23.10 -20.57
C ALA A 102 -2.37 24.59 -20.20
N ASN A 103 -3.45 25.32 -20.49
CA ASN A 103 -3.50 26.77 -20.31
C ASN A 103 -3.39 27.23 -18.85
N ASP A 104 -3.73 26.37 -17.90
CA ASP A 104 -3.63 26.61 -16.45
C ASP A 104 -2.30 26.12 -15.84
N ALA A 105 -1.37 25.68 -16.69
CA ALA A 105 -0.05 25.14 -16.34
C ALA A 105 1.00 25.42 -17.42
N ASN A 106 1.00 26.65 -17.98
CA ASN A 106 1.90 27.06 -19.06
C ASN A 106 2.78 28.28 -18.72
N THR A 107 2.73 28.75 -17.47
CA THR A 107 3.62 29.78 -16.93
C THR A 107 4.31 29.32 -15.64
N THR A 108 5.41 29.97 -15.27
CA THR A 108 6.14 29.72 -14.01
C THR A 108 5.24 29.92 -12.79
N GLU A 109 4.49 31.02 -12.75
CA GLU A 109 3.58 31.35 -11.65
C GLU A 109 2.46 30.31 -11.50
N GLU A 110 1.99 29.74 -12.61
CA GLU A 110 1.00 28.68 -12.58
C GLU A 110 1.58 27.35 -12.11
N LEU A 111 2.84 27.04 -12.40
CA LEU A 111 3.43 25.77 -11.98
C LEU A 111 3.83 25.77 -10.52
N ASN A 112 4.11 26.95 -9.93
CA ASN A 112 4.37 27.09 -8.51
C ASN A 112 3.26 26.44 -7.67
N GLU A 113 3.66 25.39 -6.95
CA GLU A 113 2.80 24.61 -6.06
C GLU A 113 1.56 24.02 -6.75
N ALA A 114 1.65 23.77 -8.05
CA ALA A 114 0.57 23.20 -8.86
C ALA A 114 0.22 21.81 -8.38
N VAL A 115 -1.07 21.56 -8.11
CA VAL A 115 -1.58 20.24 -7.72
C VAL A 115 -2.66 19.79 -8.69
N THR A 116 -2.60 18.54 -9.14
CA THR A 116 -3.67 17.94 -9.95
C THR A 116 -3.99 16.52 -9.48
N THR A 117 -5.23 16.10 -9.70
CA THR A 117 -5.73 14.75 -9.40
C THR A 117 -5.96 13.98 -10.70
N VAL A 118 -5.63 12.69 -10.70
CA VAL A 118 -5.76 11.80 -11.87
C VAL A 118 -7.10 11.05 -11.81
N LYS A 119 -7.84 11.01 -12.93
CA LYS A 119 -9.16 10.35 -12.98
C LYS A 119 -9.12 8.87 -13.37
N LEU A 120 -8.23 8.46 -14.27
CA LEU A 120 -8.21 7.12 -14.88
C LEU A 120 -6.79 6.55 -14.92
N GLY A 121 -6.69 5.26 -15.25
CA GLY A 121 -5.42 4.53 -15.35
C GLY A 121 -4.92 4.02 -14.00
N THR A 122 -3.64 3.68 -13.96
CA THR A 122 -2.93 3.12 -12.81
C THR A 122 -2.98 4.05 -11.59
N TYR A 123 -3.00 5.36 -11.84
CA TYR A 123 -2.95 6.41 -10.80
C TYR A 123 -4.30 7.03 -10.45
N ALA A 124 -5.43 6.44 -10.89
CA ALA A 124 -6.76 6.97 -10.60
C ALA A 124 -6.97 7.24 -9.10
N GLY A 125 -7.41 8.47 -8.77
CA GLY A 125 -7.61 8.94 -7.39
C GLY A 125 -6.36 9.50 -6.71
N SER A 126 -5.17 9.34 -7.30
CA SER A 126 -3.93 9.93 -6.79
C SER A 126 -3.84 11.41 -7.15
N SER A 127 -3.19 12.20 -6.29
CA SER A 127 -2.87 13.60 -6.56
C SER A 127 -1.37 13.81 -6.58
N PHE A 128 -0.90 14.72 -7.43
CA PHE A 128 0.51 15.05 -7.59
C PHE A 128 0.72 16.57 -7.48
N ARG A 129 1.81 16.97 -6.83
CA ARG A 129 2.25 18.36 -6.66
C ARG A 129 3.55 18.59 -7.40
N GLN A 130 3.61 19.70 -8.12
CA GLN A 130 4.84 20.21 -8.70
C GLN A 130 5.70 20.82 -7.57
N THR A 131 6.94 20.34 -7.38
CA THR A 131 7.77 20.64 -6.19
C THR A 131 9.01 21.50 -6.47
N THR A 132 9.41 21.66 -7.72
CA THR A 132 10.46 22.63 -8.11
C THR A 132 9.96 24.04 -7.83
N VAL A 133 10.68 24.79 -7.00
CA VAL A 133 10.32 26.17 -6.63
C VAL A 133 10.67 27.14 -7.77
N ASP A 134 9.74 28.03 -8.11
CA ASP A 134 9.87 29.07 -9.14
C ASP A 134 10.44 28.56 -10.48
N PRO A 135 9.87 27.49 -11.08
CA PRO A 135 10.50 26.83 -12.21
C PRO A 135 10.40 27.64 -13.51
N VAL A 136 11.51 27.77 -14.23
CA VAL A 136 11.53 28.32 -15.59
C VAL A 136 11.22 27.22 -16.61
N ILE A 137 10.06 27.32 -17.26
CA ILE A 137 9.60 26.34 -18.27
C ILE A 137 10.62 26.21 -19.41
N GLY A 138 10.98 24.97 -19.73
CA GLY A 138 11.92 24.65 -20.81
C GLY A 138 13.40 24.85 -20.45
N SER A 139 13.70 25.18 -19.19
CA SER A 139 15.06 25.28 -18.66
C SER A 139 15.24 24.44 -17.39
N ASP A 140 14.31 24.58 -16.43
CA ASP A 140 14.39 23.88 -15.16
C ASP A 140 13.62 22.55 -15.20
N ASP A 141 14.14 21.56 -14.46
CA ASP A 141 13.50 20.27 -14.28
C ASP A 141 12.17 20.46 -13.54
N LEU A 142 11.07 19.98 -14.14
CA LEU A 142 9.75 19.98 -13.51
C LEU A 142 9.51 18.65 -12.80
N VAL A 143 9.59 18.67 -11.47
CA VAL A 143 9.36 17.49 -10.62
C VAL A 143 7.91 17.48 -10.11
N TRP A 144 7.22 16.35 -10.27
CA TRP A 144 5.87 16.11 -9.78
C TRP A 144 5.88 14.95 -8.79
N ASP A 145 5.69 15.25 -7.51
CA ASP A 145 5.68 14.26 -6.42
C ASP A 145 4.26 13.97 -5.93
N SER A 146 4.06 12.81 -5.29
CA SER A 146 2.77 12.47 -4.69
C SER A 146 2.34 13.53 -3.68
N PHE A 147 1.10 14.03 -3.83
CA PHE A 147 0.50 15.01 -2.94
C PHE A 147 -0.61 14.36 -2.12
N GLY A 148 -0.48 14.43 -0.80
CA GLY A 148 -1.49 13.88 0.11
C GLY A 148 -1.47 12.35 0.27
N SER A 149 -0.40 11.66 -0.17
CA SER A 149 -0.24 10.22 0.07
C SER A 149 1.21 9.77 0.18
N THR A 150 1.96 10.35 1.13
CA THR A 150 3.21 9.76 1.63
C THR A 150 3.01 9.39 3.09
N VAL A 151 2.36 8.25 3.32
CA VAL A 151 2.51 7.57 4.60
C VAL A 151 3.89 6.89 4.55
N PRO A 152 4.84 7.24 5.45
CA PRO A 152 6.16 6.62 5.44
C PRO A 152 6.04 5.10 5.64
N PRO A 153 7.08 4.32 5.29
CA PRO A 153 7.16 2.93 5.71
C PRO A 153 6.96 2.83 7.22
N ALA A 154 6.19 1.83 7.68
CA ALA A 154 6.08 1.62 9.12
C ALA A 154 7.43 1.15 9.69
N ASP A 155 7.78 1.62 10.87
CA ASP A 155 8.91 1.11 11.65
C ASP A 155 8.46 0.91 13.12
N GLU A 156 9.37 0.51 14.01
CA GLU A 156 9.03 0.22 15.41
C GLU A 156 8.59 1.43 16.21
N ASN A 157 8.82 2.66 15.71
CA ASN A 157 8.51 3.92 16.37
C ASN A 157 7.48 4.77 15.61
N THR A 158 7.20 4.43 14.35
CA THR A 158 6.43 5.24 13.41
C THR A 158 5.36 4.41 12.72
N ALA A 159 4.10 4.82 12.85
CA ALA A 159 3.01 4.21 12.10
C ALA A 159 3.15 4.53 10.61
N GLY A 160 2.95 3.51 9.76
CA GLY A 160 3.17 3.63 8.32
C GLY A 160 2.44 2.58 7.49
N ILE A 161 2.87 2.41 6.25
CA ILE A 161 2.43 1.32 5.36
C ILE A 161 3.61 0.37 5.09
N LEU A 162 3.33 -0.91 4.88
CA LEU A 162 4.32 -1.91 4.47
C LEU A 162 3.73 -2.83 3.42
N GLU A 163 4.59 -3.40 2.58
CA GLU A 163 4.19 -4.41 1.59
C GLU A 163 3.90 -5.75 2.27
N VAL A 164 3.01 -6.56 1.68
CA VAL A 164 2.73 -7.90 2.19
C VAL A 164 3.82 -8.88 1.76
N ALA A 165 4.51 -9.53 2.71
CA ALA A 165 5.60 -10.47 2.46
C ALA A 165 5.17 -11.63 1.55
N THR A 166 6.01 -12.14 0.66
CA THR A 166 5.80 -13.43 -0.04
C THR A 166 5.98 -14.62 0.91
N GLN A 167 5.53 -15.82 0.52
CA GLN A 167 5.74 -17.03 1.35
C GLN A 167 7.24 -17.30 1.58
N ALA A 168 8.08 -17.12 0.56
CA ALA A 168 9.51 -17.32 0.65
C ALA A 168 10.17 -16.36 1.65
N GLU A 169 9.72 -15.10 1.71
CA GLU A 169 10.22 -14.11 2.67
C GLU A 169 9.81 -14.46 4.11
N VAL A 170 8.58 -14.94 4.30
CA VAL A 170 8.10 -15.41 5.62
C VAL A 170 8.89 -16.64 6.08
N ASP A 171 9.19 -17.57 5.17
CA ASP A 171 9.99 -18.76 5.47
C ASP A 171 11.45 -18.42 5.78
N ALA A 172 12.03 -17.41 5.10
CA ALA A 172 13.38 -16.93 5.36
C ALA A 172 13.49 -16.16 6.69
N GLY A 173 12.49 -15.34 7.04
CA GLY A 173 12.41 -14.66 8.33
C GLY A 173 13.53 -13.65 8.60
N VAL A 174 14.01 -12.95 7.55
CA VAL A 174 15.16 -12.01 7.64
C VAL A 174 14.78 -10.53 7.47
N VAL A 175 13.54 -10.23 7.12
CA VAL A 175 13.06 -8.87 6.84
C VAL A 175 12.09 -8.39 7.93
N ASP A 176 12.11 -7.09 8.20
CA ASP A 176 11.23 -6.37 9.14
C ASP A 176 10.33 -5.33 8.43
N ASP A 177 10.48 -5.17 7.11
CA ASP A 177 9.76 -4.18 6.29
C ASP A 177 8.53 -4.75 5.56
N LYS A 178 7.94 -5.85 6.07
CA LYS A 178 6.80 -6.54 5.45
C LYS A 178 5.74 -7.00 6.44
N ILE A 179 4.49 -7.10 5.97
CA ILE A 179 3.35 -7.65 6.73
C ILE A 179 3.11 -9.12 6.38
N VAL A 180 2.96 -9.96 7.42
CA VAL A 180 2.57 -11.37 7.30
C VAL A 180 1.04 -11.52 7.27
N THR A 181 0.50 -12.36 6.39
CA THR A 181 -0.94 -12.70 6.35
C THR A 181 -1.25 -13.99 7.11
N PRO A 182 -2.51 -14.21 7.53
CA PRO A 182 -2.90 -15.46 8.17
C PRO A 182 -2.59 -16.71 7.35
N GLU A 183 -2.76 -16.65 6.03
CA GLU A 183 -2.42 -17.78 5.13
C GLU A 183 -0.92 -18.06 5.12
N LYS A 184 -0.08 -17.02 5.11
CA LYS A 184 1.38 -17.18 5.12
C LYS A 184 1.88 -17.71 6.45
N LEU A 185 1.28 -17.26 7.55
CA LEU A 185 1.56 -17.80 8.88
C LEU A 185 1.13 -19.27 9.01
N ASN A 186 -0.04 -19.64 8.46
CA ASN A 186 -0.53 -21.01 8.46
C ASN A 186 0.38 -21.94 7.62
N ASN A 187 1.04 -21.42 6.60
CA ASN A 187 1.92 -22.19 5.72
C ASN A 187 3.42 -22.05 6.04
N TRP A 188 3.80 -21.25 7.04
CA TRP A 188 5.19 -21.03 7.43
C TRP A 188 5.94 -22.35 7.69
N ALA A 189 7.09 -22.53 7.02
CA ALA A 189 7.87 -23.76 7.07
C ALA A 189 8.42 -24.09 8.47
N GLY A 190 8.66 -23.09 9.31
CA GLY A 190 9.17 -23.26 10.68
C GLY A 190 8.10 -23.61 11.73
N ARG A 191 6.82 -23.68 11.36
CA ARG A 191 5.74 -23.94 12.32
C ARG A 191 5.84 -25.35 12.89
N LYS A 192 5.56 -25.48 14.19
CA LYS A 192 5.41 -26.78 14.84
C LYS A 192 4.05 -27.38 14.51
N LEU A 193 4.08 -28.56 13.92
CA LEU A 193 2.90 -29.30 13.54
C LEU A 193 2.66 -30.42 14.56
N LYS A 194 1.38 -30.69 14.81
CA LYS A 194 0.93 -31.79 15.67
C LYS A 194 0.14 -32.77 14.84
N TYR A 195 0.44 -34.05 15.00
CA TYR A 195 -0.37 -35.17 14.54
C TYR A 195 -0.79 -36.02 15.73
N ASP A 196 -2.05 -36.46 15.77
CA ASP A 196 -2.52 -37.41 16.76
C ASP A 196 -3.39 -38.50 16.15
N GLN A 197 -3.23 -39.73 16.66
CA GLN A 197 -3.96 -40.90 16.19
C GLN A 197 -4.22 -41.86 17.34
N THR A 198 -5.40 -42.47 17.35
CA THR A 198 -5.72 -43.59 18.24
C THR A 198 -5.18 -44.90 17.66
N ILE A 199 -4.57 -45.73 18.49
CA ILE A 199 -3.92 -46.98 18.11
C ILE A 199 -4.34 -48.15 18.99
N GLY A 200 -4.21 -49.36 18.44
CA GLY A 200 -4.59 -50.62 19.05
C GLY A 200 -5.64 -51.32 18.19
N ASP A 201 -5.30 -52.48 17.63
CA ASP A 201 -6.15 -53.26 16.73
C ASP A 201 -6.48 -54.66 17.31
N GLY A 202 -6.01 -54.95 18.52
CA GLY A 202 -6.16 -56.25 19.18
C GLY A 202 -5.29 -57.36 18.62
N SER A 203 -4.41 -57.10 17.65
CA SER A 203 -3.63 -58.16 16.97
C SER A 203 -2.17 -57.81 16.69
N ALA A 204 -1.84 -56.58 16.31
CA ALA A 204 -0.48 -56.17 15.98
C ALA A 204 0.30 -55.77 17.24
N THR A 205 1.51 -56.31 17.39
CA THR A 205 2.48 -55.87 18.39
C THR A 205 3.36 -54.73 17.89
N ALA A 206 3.32 -54.41 16.59
CA ALA A 206 4.02 -53.29 15.98
C ALA A 206 3.05 -52.49 15.11
N ILE A 207 2.74 -51.26 15.52
CA ILE A 207 1.76 -50.39 14.86
C ILE A 207 2.49 -49.20 14.24
N THR A 208 2.32 -48.98 12.94
CA THR A 208 2.93 -47.86 12.23
C THR A 208 1.93 -46.73 12.04
N VAL A 209 2.31 -45.52 12.44
CA VAL A 209 1.52 -44.30 12.34
C VAL A 209 2.17 -43.37 11.33
N THR A 210 1.39 -42.91 10.36
CA THR A 210 1.86 -41.99 9.31
C THR A 210 1.41 -40.57 9.65
N HIS A 211 2.35 -39.70 10.00
CA HIS A 211 2.11 -38.34 10.47
C HIS A 211 2.30 -37.25 9.41
N ASN A 212 3.00 -37.54 8.30
CA ASN A 212 3.23 -36.60 7.19
C ASN A 212 3.84 -35.24 7.60
N LEU A 213 4.70 -35.23 8.64
CA LEU A 213 5.31 -33.99 9.14
C LEU A 213 6.59 -33.62 8.37
N GLY A 214 7.07 -34.49 7.47
CA GLY A 214 8.25 -34.24 6.64
C GLY A 214 9.56 -34.18 7.43
N THR A 215 9.59 -34.70 8.66
CA THR A 215 10.79 -34.74 9.51
C THR A 215 10.80 -35.96 10.43
N LYS A 216 12.00 -36.50 10.69
CA LYS A 216 12.25 -37.53 11.71
C LYS A 216 12.44 -36.95 13.11
N ASP A 217 12.71 -35.66 13.21
CA ASP A 217 12.97 -34.95 14.47
C ASP A 217 11.66 -34.66 15.19
N VAL A 218 10.98 -35.74 15.59
CA VAL A 218 9.67 -35.70 16.24
C VAL A 218 9.75 -36.08 17.71
N VAL A 219 9.01 -35.33 18.52
CA VAL A 219 8.68 -35.68 19.90
C VAL A 219 7.42 -36.53 19.87
N VAL A 220 7.48 -37.68 20.53
CA VAL A 220 6.42 -38.68 20.48
C VAL A 220 6.03 -39.05 21.89
N GLU A 221 4.73 -39.04 22.16
CA GLU A 221 4.17 -39.46 23.43
C GLU A 221 2.97 -40.38 23.21
N VAL A 222 2.86 -41.42 24.04
CA VAL A 222 1.76 -42.39 24.04
C VAL A 222 1.10 -42.34 25.40
N TYR A 223 -0.22 -42.27 25.44
CA TYR A 223 -0.98 -42.32 26.69
C TYR A 223 -2.24 -43.18 26.54
N ARG A 224 -2.81 -43.60 27.66
CA ARG A 224 -4.07 -44.37 27.67
C ARG A 224 -5.21 -43.55 27.08
N ASN A 225 -5.99 -44.14 26.17
CA ASN A 225 -7.16 -43.50 25.57
C ASN A 225 -8.42 -43.59 26.45
N SER A 226 -8.27 -44.04 27.70
CA SER A 226 -9.33 -44.06 28.72
C SER A 226 -8.72 -44.06 30.13
N GLY A 227 -9.55 -43.75 31.13
CA GLY A 227 -9.12 -43.72 32.53
C GLY A 227 -8.27 -42.49 32.85
N ASN A 228 -7.06 -42.69 33.36
CA ASN A 228 -6.20 -41.64 33.90
C ASN A 228 -5.36 -40.90 32.86
N TYR A 229 -5.39 -41.31 31.58
CA TYR A 229 -4.60 -40.72 30.49
C TYR A 229 -3.10 -40.58 30.82
N ASP A 230 -2.55 -41.52 31.58
CA ASP A 230 -1.14 -41.56 31.95
C ASP A 230 -0.28 -42.01 30.78
N THR A 231 0.95 -41.50 30.75
CA THR A 231 1.96 -41.82 29.75
C THR A 231 2.34 -43.31 29.83
N VAL A 232 2.43 -43.94 28.67
CA VAL A 232 2.78 -45.35 28.51
C VAL A 232 4.07 -45.44 27.72
N GLU A 233 5.06 -46.11 28.29
CA GLU A 233 6.32 -46.37 27.59
C GLU A 233 6.16 -47.57 26.66
N CYS A 234 6.66 -47.42 25.44
CA CYS A 234 6.71 -48.46 24.41
C CYS A 234 7.94 -48.23 23.53
N ASP A 235 8.28 -49.22 22.71
CA ASP A 235 9.39 -49.05 21.77
C ASP A 235 8.98 -48.08 20.65
N VAL A 236 9.74 -47.00 20.47
CA VAL A 236 9.45 -45.99 19.43
C VAL A 236 10.54 -45.99 18.38
N LYS A 237 10.18 -46.29 17.13
CA LYS A 237 11.08 -46.29 15.98
C LYS A 237 10.62 -45.27 14.94
N ARG A 238 11.44 -44.26 14.65
CA ARG A 238 11.23 -43.28 13.56
C ARG A 238 11.66 -43.94 12.25
N LEU A 239 10.71 -44.41 11.45
CA LEU A 239 11.00 -45.22 10.25
C LEU A 239 11.52 -44.33 9.11
N ASP A 240 10.77 -43.29 8.79
CA ASP A 240 11.07 -42.30 7.77
C ASP A 240 10.60 -40.91 8.23
N ASP A 241 10.66 -39.91 7.35
CA ASP A 241 10.31 -38.52 7.68
C ASP A 241 8.80 -38.32 7.91
N ASN A 242 7.98 -39.33 7.64
CA ASN A 242 6.53 -39.26 7.70
C ASN A 242 5.89 -40.35 8.54
N SER A 243 6.66 -41.25 9.16
CA SER A 243 6.12 -42.35 9.92
C SER A 243 6.95 -42.77 11.15
N VAL A 244 6.21 -43.13 12.20
CA VAL A 244 6.74 -43.67 13.46
C VAL A 244 6.05 -44.99 13.76
N GLN A 245 6.83 -45.99 14.16
CA GLN A 245 6.35 -47.30 14.58
C GLN A 245 6.44 -47.44 16.11
N PHE A 246 5.38 -47.98 16.69
CA PHE A 246 5.21 -48.24 18.10
C PHE A 246 5.19 -49.75 18.35
N GLY A 247 6.15 -50.24 19.16
CA GLY A 247 6.30 -51.65 19.52
C GLY A 247 5.79 -51.93 20.93
N PHE A 248 4.99 -52.98 21.07
CA PHE A 248 4.38 -53.42 22.32
C PHE A 248 4.70 -54.89 22.58
N ALA A 249 4.93 -55.24 23.85
CA ALA A 249 5.17 -56.63 24.26
C ALA A 249 3.93 -57.54 24.07
N ALA A 250 2.72 -56.96 24.11
CA ALA A 250 1.47 -57.61 23.79
C ALA A 250 0.63 -56.67 22.92
N ALA A 251 -0.16 -57.23 21.99
CA ALA A 251 -0.99 -56.44 21.08
C ALA A 251 -1.98 -55.59 21.90
N PRO A 252 -1.97 -54.25 21.77
CA PRO A 252 -2.95 -53.41 22.44
C PRO A 252 -4.36 -53.76 21.98
N SER A 253 -5.31 -53.74 22.90
CA SER A 253 -6.74 -53.88 22.57
C SER A 253 -7.19 -52.76 21.63
N ALA A 254 -8.33 -52.97 20.96
CA ALA A 254 -8.94 -51.97 20.08
C ALA A 254 -8.98 -50.58 20.74
N ASP A 255 -8.39 -49.58 20.09
CA ASP A 255 -8.37 -48.17 20.49
C ASP A 255 -7.83 -47.89 21.91
N GLN A 256 -6.96 -48.75 22.43
CA GLN A 256 -6.47 -48.69 23.80
C GLN A 256 -5.61 -47.45 24.10
N PHE A 257 -4.81 -46.99 23.14
CA PHE A 257 -3.85 -45.91 23.32
C PHE A 257 -4.05 -44.78 22.32
N LYS A 258 -3.62 -43.59 22.69
CA LYS A 258 -3.54 -42.43 21.80
C LYS A 258 -2.09 -41.97 21.70
N VAL A 259 -1.65 -41.70 20.48
CA VAL A 259 -0.31 -41.18 20.20
C VAL A 259 -0.40 -39.72 19.79
N VAL A 260 0.57 -38.94 20.24
CA VAL A 260 0.78 -37.56 19.81
C VAL A 260 2.21 -37.44 19.29
N ILE A 261 2.34 -36.89 18.09
CA ILE A 261 3.60 -36.69 17.39
C ILE A 261 3.69 -35.18 17.09
N ILE A 262 4.76 -34.54 17.56
CA ILE A 262 5.02 -33.11 17.35
C ILE A 262 6.33 -32.97 16.57
N GLY A 263 6.32 -32.23 15.46
CA GLY A 263 7.47 -31.97 14.57
C GLY A 263 7.62 -30.49 14.26
#